data_AF-A0A842ZVD6-F1
#
_entry.id   AF-A0A842ZVD6-F1
#
_cell.length_a   1.000
_cell.length_b   1.000
_cell.length_c   1.000
_cell.angle_alpha   90.00
_cell.angle_beta   90.00
_cell.angle_gamma   90.00
#
_symmetry.space_group_name_H-M   'P 1'
#
loop_
_entity.id
_entity.type
_entity.pdbx_description
1 polymer ?
#
loop_
_entity_poly.entity_id
_entity_poly.type
_entity_poly.pdbx_seq_one_letter_code
_entity_poly.pdbx_strand_id
1 'polypeptide(L)'
;DNSLNIQFFYPLLVVQNDILDVRQIEKKIIINKTNHIKFNVKDFVKGEEIGYIIDVIKEDFFPDYLKIVKKEMDETAQLLNKKYPTIHHELQKQARKAKIGKTIKIISSLMGKQLINVEKT
;
A
#
# COMPACT_ATOMS: atom_id res chain seq x y z
N ASP A 1 15.15 7.89 13.72
CA ASP A 1 14.66 7.82 12.33
C ASP A 1 13.52 6.84 12.19
N ASN A 2 12.31 7.34 11.91
CA ASN A 2 11.19 6.52 11.44
C ASN A 2 11.01 6.81 9.95
N SER A 3 11.78 6.15 9.08
CA SER A 3 11.62 6.23 7.63
C SER A 3 10.53 5.27 7.17
N LEU A 4 9.49 5.78 6.51
CA LEU A 4 8.49 4.98 5.84
C LEU A 4 9.12 4.38 4.57
N ASN A 5 9.30 3.06 4.53
CA ASN A 5 9.81 2.35 3.36
C ASN A 5 8.62 1.84 2.52
N ILE A 6 8.36 2.48 1.38
CA ILE A 6 7.32 2.06 0.43
C ILE A 6 8.02 1.43 -0.77
N GLN A 7 7.70 0.17 -1.07
CA GLN A 7 8.19 -0.54 -2.25
C GLN A 7 7.05 -0.75 -3.24
N PHE A 8 7.29 -0.40 -4.50
CA PHE A 8 6.34 -0.59 -5.60
C PHE A 8 6.86 -1.71 -6.49
N PHE A 9 6.07 -2.78 -6.62
CA PHE A 9 6.36 -3.87 -7.56
C PHE A 9 5.50 -3.66 -8.81
N TYR A 10 6.14 -3.57 -9.98
CA TYR A 10 5.49 -3.50 -11.29
C TYR A 10 5.87 -4.74 -12.12
N PRO A 11 5.19 -5.88 -11.93
CA PRO A 11 5.30 -7.02 -12.82
C PRO A 11 4.92 -6.59 -14.24
N LEU A 12 5.90 -6.65 -15.15
CA LEU A 12 5.75 -6.24 -16.53
C LEU A 12 6.15 -7.38 -17.46
N LEU A 13 5.25 -7.75 -18.36
CA LEU A 13 5.52 -8.67 -19.45
C LEU A 13 5.56 -7.89 -20.76
N VAL A 14 6.68 -8.02 -21.49
CA VAL A 14 6.85 -7.40 -22.81
C VAL A 14 6.74 -8.48 -23.88
N VAL A 15 5.90 -8.27 -24.88
CA VAL A 15 5.69 -9.21 -25.98
C VAL A 15 5.98 -8.57 -27.33
N GLN A 16 6.51 -9.34 -28.27
CA GLN A 16 6.81 -8.87 -29.63
C GLN A 16 5.56 -8.91 -30.55
N ASN A 17 4.65 -9.85 -30.27
CA ASN A 17 3.47 -10.10 -31.09
C ASN A 17 2.28 -9.25 -30.63
N ASP A 18 1.23 -9.24 -31.46
CA ASP A 18 -0.03 -8.56 -31.13
C ASP A 18 -0.64 -9.11 -29.84
N ILE A 19 -1.11 -8.21 -28.97
CA ILE A 19 -1.93 -8.56 -27.81
C ILE A 19 -3.40 -8.54 -28.25
N LEU A 20 -4.10 -9.64 -28.01
CA LEU A 20 -5.53 -9.76 -28.26
C LEU A 20 -6.29 -9.70 -26.93
N ASP A 21 -7.08 -8.66 -26.74
CA ASP A 21 -8.07 -8.56 -25.65
C ASP A 21 -9.36 -9.23 -26.12
N VAL A 22 -9.65 -10.41 -25.55
CA VAL A 22 -10.82 -11.21 -25.87
C VAL A 22 -11.81 -11.11 -24.73
N ARG A 23 -13.00 -10.58 -25.01
CA ARG A 23 -14.07 -10.45 -24.01
C ARG A 23 -15.35 -11.08 -24.53
N GLN A 24 -15.98 -11.88 -23.69
CA GLN A 24 -17.34 -12.34 -23.93
C GLN A 24 -18.31 -11.34 -23.31
N ILE A 25 -19.16 -10.74 -24.14
CA ILE A 25 -20.24 -9.86 -23.69
C ILE A 25 -21.55 -10.47 -24.16
N GLU A 26 -22.39 -10.89 -23.21
CA GLU A 26 -23.61 -11.66 -23.45
C GLU A 26 -23.33 -12.94 -24.27
N LYS A 27 -23.80 -12.97 -25.54
CA LYS A 27 -23.62 -14.08 -26.49
C LYS A 27 -22.63 -13.73 -27.61
N LYS A 28 -21.90 -12.62 -27.49
CA LYS A 28 -20.93 -12.18 -28.50
C LYS A 28 -19.51 -12.26 -27.93
N ILE A 29 -18.58 -12.69 -28.78
CA ILE A 29 -17.15 -12.62 -28.51
C ILE A 29 -16.62 -11.38 -29.22
N ILE A 30 -16.02 -10.47 -28.46
CA ILE A 30 -15.34 -9.29 -28.97
C ILE A 30 -13.84 -9.54 -28.85
N ILE A 31 -13.12 -9.35 -29.95
CA ILE A 31 -11.67 -9.50 -30.03
C ILE A 31 -11.11 -8.16 -30.49
N ASN A 32 -10.29 -7.53 -29.64
CA ASN A 32 -9.64 -6.27 -29.95
C ASN A 32 -8.11 -6.43 -29.90
N LYS A 33 -7.41 -5.86 -30.88
CA LYS A 33 -5.96 -5.67 -30.76
C LYS A 33 -5.70 -4.51 -29.81
N THR A 34 -4.75 -4.69 -28.89
CA THR A 34 -4.30 -3.64 -27.96
C THR A 34 -2.78 -3.65 -27.85
N ASN A 35 -2.22 -2.54 -27.40
CA ASN A 35 -0.79 -2.42 -27.12
C ASN A 35 -0.48 -2.62 -25.63
N HIS A 36 -1.52 -2.61 -24.78
CA HIS A 36 -1.40 -2.71 -23.34
C HIS A 36 -2.67 -3.34 -22.75
N ILE A 37 -2.50 -4.29 -21.84
CA ILE A 37 -3.56 -4.86 -21.02
C ILE A 37 -3.07 -4.99 -19.57
N LYS A 38 -3.96 -4.72 -18.62
CA LYS A 38 -3.67 -4.76 -17.18
C LYS A 38 -4.47 -5.90 -16.55
N PHE A 39 -3.78 -6.84 -15.90
CA PHE A 39 -4.38 -7.94 -15.17
C PHE A 39 -4.32 -7.66 -13.67
N ASN A 40 -5.48 -7.65 -13.02
CA ASN A 40 -5.56 -7.59 -11.56
C ASN A 40 -5.70 -9.02 -11.03
N VAL A 41 -4.62 -9.54 -10.46
CA VAL A 41 -4.58 -10.89 -9.89
C VAL A 41 -4.81 -10.79 -8.39
N LYS A 42 -5.66 -11.68 -7.89
CA LYS A 42 -5.88 -11.91 -6.47
C LYS A 42 -5.55 -13.36 -6.18
N ASP A 43 -4.67 -13.58 -5.21
CA ASP A 43 -4.25 -14.91 -4.78
C ASP A 43 -4.36 -15.03 -3.26
N PHE A 44 -4.42 -16.24 -2.74
CA PHE A 44 -4.47 -16.53 -1.31
C PHE A 44 -3.25 -17.33 -0.89
N VAL A 45 -2.30 -16.68 -0.23
CA VAL A 45 -1.06 -17.32 0.23
C VAL A 45 -1.08 -17.37 1.75
N LYS A 46 -1.00 -18.58 2.32
CA LYS A 46 -1.01 -18.81 3.78
C LYS A 46 -2.21 -18.18 4.52
N GLY A 47 -3.36 -18.10 3.85
CA GLY A 47 -4.59 -17.54 4.42
C GLY A 47 -4.70 -16.01 4.32
N GLU A 48 -3.72 -15.33 3.68
CA GLU A 48 -3.77 -13.90 3.40
C GLU A 48 -4.09 -13.67 1.92
N GLU A 49 -5.02 -12.75 1.63
CA GLU A 49 -5.29 -12.29 0.27
C GLU A 49 -4.16 -11.36 -0.18
N ILE A 50 -3.47 -11.74 -1.26
CA ILE A 50 -2.44 -10.94 -1.90
C ILE A 50 -2.97 -10.52 -3.28
N GLY A 51 -3.09 -9.21 -3.48
CA GLY A 51 -3.42 -8.62 -4.77
C GLY A 51 -2.17 -8.07 -5.46
N TYR A 52 -1.98 -8.38 -6.74
CA TYR A 52 -0.94 -7.75 -7.55
C TYR A 52 -1.43 -7.49 -8.97
N ILE A 53 -0.79 -6.52 -9.62
CA ILE A 53 -1.13 -6.10 -10.98
C ILE A 53 -0.03 -6.58 -11.91
N ILE A 54 -0.40 -7.19 -13.03
CA ILE A 54 0.54 -7.51 -14.12
C ILE A 54 0.16 -6.66 -15.31
N ASP A 55 1.09 -5.83 -15.78
CA ASP A 55 0.94 -5.16 -17.06
C ASP A 55 1.57 -6.02 -18.17
N VAL A 56 0.84 -6.19 -19.27
CA VAL A 56 1.35 -6.83 -20.49
C VAL A 56 1.33 -5.78 -21.59
N ILE A 57 2.48 -5.57 -22.22
CA ILE A 57 2.65 -4.54 -23.25
C ILE A 57 3.35 -5.08 -24.48
N LYS A 58 3.06 -4.47 -25.62
CA LYS A 58 3.81 -4.71 -26.84
C LYS A 58 5.16 -3.98 -26.78
N GLU A 59 6.20 -4.56 -27.36
CA GLU A 59 7.57 -4.03 -27.31
C GLU A 59 7.66 -2.60 -27.89
N ASP A 60 6.97 -2.34 -29.00
CA ASP A 60 6.93 -1.01 -29.63
C ASP A 60 6.19 0.05 -28.78
N PHE A 61 5.34 -0.38 -27.85
CA PHE A 61 4.60 0.48 -26.93
C PHE A 61 5.37 0.79 -25.64
N PHE A 62 6.49 0.12 -25.40
CA PHE A 62 7.29 0.27 -24.18
C PHE A 62 7.65 1.74 -23.84
N PRO A 63 8.09 2.58 -24.79
CA PRO A 63 8.40 3.98 -24.49
C PRO A 63 7.19 4.78 -24.00
N ASP A 64 5.99 4.51 -24.52
CA ASP A 64 4.77 5.19 -24.10
C ASP A 64 4.28 4.65 -22.75
N TYR A 65 4.42 3.34 -22.51
CA TYR A 65 4.16 2.75 -21.20
C TYR A 65 5.02 3.39 -20.10
N LEU A 66 6.31 3.62 -20.34
CA LEU A 66 7.17 4.31 -19.37
C LEU A 66 6.68 5.72 -19.02
N LYS A 67 6.09 6.45 -19.97
CA LYS A 67 5.49 7.77 -19.72
C LYS A 67 4.26 7.65 -18.82
N ILE A 68 3.45 6.61 -19.02
CA ILE A 68 2.28 6.31 -18.19
C ILE A 68 2.74 6.00 -16.76
N VAL A 69 3.70 5.09 -16.58
CA VAL A 69 4.25 4.74 -15.26
C VAL A 69 4.83 5.97 -14.57
N LYS A 70 5.61 6.78 -15.28
CA LYS A 70 6.17 8.02 -14.71
C LYS A 70 5.06 8.96 -14.21
N LYS A 71 4.01 9.15 -15.01
CA LYS A 71 2.86 9.98 -14.62
C LYS A 71 2.16 9.42 -13.37
N GLU A 72 1.90 8.11 -13.33
CA GLU A 72 1.29 7.45 -12.16
C GLU A 72 2.15 7.63 -10.89
N MET A 73 3.48 7.51 -11.01
CA MET A 73 4.41 7.72 -9.91
C MET A 73 4.39 9.18 -9.43
N ASP A 74 4.41 10.13 -10.35
CA ASP A 74 4.39 11.56 -10.02
C ASP A 74 3.05 11.94 -9.33
N GLU A 75 1.92 11.42 -9.81
CA GLU A 75 0.60 11.60 -9.19
C GLU A 75 0.52 10.95 -7.79
N THR A 76 1.08 9.74 -7.65
CA THR A 76 1.13 9.04 -6.35
C THR A 76 2.00 9.79 -5.35
N ALA A 77 3.16 10.30 -5.77
CA ALA A 77 4.04 11.10 -4.92
C ALA A 77 3.34 12.40 -4.47
N GLN A 78 2.64 13.09 -5.36
CA GLN A 78 1.86 14.28 -5.01
C GLN A 78 0.76 13.96 -3.99
N LEU A 79 0.03 12.86 -4.19
CA LEU A 79 -1.01 12.43 -3.27
C LEU A 79 -0.45 12.08 -1.88
N LEU A 80 0.68 11.36 -1.84
CA LEU A 80 1.37 11.01 -0.61
C LEU A 80 1.87 12.27 0.12
N ASN A 81 2.50 13.20 -0.59
CA ASN A 81 2.96 14.47 -0.01
C ASN A 81 1.81 15.30 0.56
N LYS A 82 0.65 15.29 -0.10
CA LYS A 82 -0.55 15.97 0.41
C LYS A 82 -1.13 15.30 1.67
N LYS A 83 -1.10 13.97 1.74
CA LYS A 83 -1.67 13.21 2.87
C LYS A 83 -0.70 13.02 4.04
N TYR A 84 0.62 13.10 3.78
CA TYR A 84 1.65 12.85 4.77
C TYR A 84 1.52 13.72 6.03
N PRO A 85 1.24 15.04 5.97
CA PRO A 85 1.08 15.86 7.17
C PRO A 85 -0.07 15.36 8.07
N THR A 86 -1.19 14.97 7.47
CA THR A 86 -2.35 14.45 8.20
C THR A 86 -2.04 13.11 8.85
N ILE A 87 -1.43 12.19 8.10
CA ILE A 87 -1.00 10.88 8.62
C ILE A 87 0.01 11.07 9.76
N HIS A 88 1.00 11.94 9.55
CA HIS A 88 2.02 12.25 10.53
C HIS A 88 1.43 12.87 11.80
N HIS A 89 0.46 13.79 11.67
CA HIS A 89 -0.23 14.40 12.80
C HIS A 89 -1.00 13.35 13.63
N GLU A 90 -1.75 12.47 12.98
CA GLU A 90 -2.49 11.40 13.66
C GLU A 90 -1.55 10.39 14.34
N LEU A 91 -0.44 10.01 13.68
CA LEU A 91 0.60 9.17 14.29
C LEU A 91 1.22 9.84 15.53
N GLN A 92 1.53 11.13 15.47
CA GLN A 92 2.02 11.87 16.64
C GLN A 92 1.01 11.89 17.78
N LYS A 93 -0.28 12.12 17.47
CA LYS A 93 -1.36 12.14 18.45
C LYS A 93 -1.53 10.78 19.14
N GLN A 94 -1.46 9.69 18.38
CA GLN A 94 -1.47 8.33 18.93
C GLN A 94 -0.23 8.05 19.79
N ALA A 95 0.96 8.42 19.32
CA ALA A 95 2.20 8.25 20.08
C ALA A 95 2.18 9.03 21.42
N ARG A 96 1.62 10.24 21.43
CA ARG A 96 1.42 11.03 22.66
C ARG A 96 0.45 10.35 23.62
N LYS A 97 -0.71 9.88 23.13
CA LYS A 97 -1.68 9.11 23.94
C LYS A 97 -1.04 7.85 24.53
N ALA A 98 -0.27 7.10 23.75
CA ALA A 98 0.43 5.89 24.21
C ALA A 98 1.49 6.20 25.28
N LYS A 99 2.28 7.28 25.12
CA LYS A 99 3.22 7.75 26.15
C LYS A 99 2.50 8.14 27.44
N ILE A 100 1.41 8.91 27.35
CA ILE A 100 0.62 9.31 28.52
C ILE A 100 0.05 8.08 29.24
N GLY A 101 -0.51 7.12 28.50
CA GLY A 101 -0.99 5.86 29.08
C GLY A 101 0.11 5.06 29.79
N LYS A 102 1.33 5.05 29.25
CA LYS A 102 2.49 4.41 29.89
C LYS A 102 2.90 5.13 31.18
N THR A 103 2.91 6.47 31.19
CA THR A 103 3.21 7.27 32.38
C THR A 103 2.15 7.07 33.47
N ILE A 104 0.86 7.08 33.12
CA ILE A 104 -0.24 6.83 34.07
C ILE A 104 -0.12 5.42 34.66
N LYS A 105 0.24 4.40 33.87
CA LYS A 105 0.45 3.03 34.35
C LYS A 105 1.65 2.90 35.30
N ILE A 106 2.70 3.68 35.07
CA ILE A 106 3.87 3.73 35.97
C ILE A 106 3.50 4.42 37.27
N ILE A 107 2.81 5.57 37.21
CA ILE A 107 2.35 6.30 38.40
C ILE A 107 1.40 5.44 39.23
N SER A 108 0.43 4.76 38.61
CA SER A 108 -0.50 3.88 39.34
C SER A 108 0.21 2.68 39.97
N SER A 109 1.23 2.11 39.32
CA SER A 109 2.06 1.05 39.91
C SER A 109 2.92 1.53 41.08
N LEU A 110 3.43 2.77 41.02
CA LEU A 110 4.20 3.39 42.10
C LEU A 110 3.31 3.74 43.29
N MET A 111 2.11 4.29 43.05
CA MET A 111 1.12 4.59 44.10
C MET A 111 0.58 3.32 44.76
N GLY A 112 0.32 2.25 44.00
CA GLY A 112 -0.06 0.95 44.54
C GLY A 112 1.03 0.33 45.44
N LYS A 113 2.32 0.57 45.14
CA LYS A 113 3.44 0.14 46.00
C LYS A 113 3.59 0.98 47.28
N GLN A 114 3.25 2.28 47.25
CA GLN A 114 3.30 3.13 48.44
C GLN A 114 2.19 2.80 49.45
N LEU A 115 0.97 2.49 48.99
CA LEU A 115 -0.13 2.11 49.89
C LEU A 115 0.16 0.80 50.66
N ILE A 116 0.80 -0.19 50.01
CA ILE A 116 1.17 -1.47 50.64
C ILE A 116 2.27 -1.31 51.71
N ASN A 117 3.08 -0.25 51.64
CA ASN A 117 4.13 0.02 52.62
C ASN A 117 3.64 0.81 53.84
N VAL A 118 2.48 1.44 53.79
CA VAL A 118 1.90 2.16 54.95
C VAL A 118 1.11 1.20 55.85
N GLU A 119 0.55 0.12 55.31
CA GLU A 119 -0.18 -0.91 56.08
C GLU A 119 0.72 -1.96 56.76
N LYS A 120 2.06 -1.86 56.61
CA LYS A 120 3.04 -2.81 57.18
C LYS A 120 3.93 -2.24 58.28
N THR A 121 3.59 -1.07 58.82
CA THR A 121 4.25 -0.43 59.97
C THR A 121 3.24 -0.25 61.09
#